data_AF-G5BP06-F1
#
_entry.id   AF-G5BP06-F1
#
_cell.length_a   1.000
_cell.length_b   1.000
_cell.length_c   1.000
_cell.angle_alpha   90.00
_cell.angle_beta   90.00
_cell.angle_gamma   90.00
#
_symmetry.space_group_name_H-M   'P 1'
#
loop_
_entity.id
_entity.type
_entity.pdbx_description
1 polymer ?
#
loop_
_entity_poly.entity_id
_entity_poly.type
_entity_poly.pdbx_seq_one_letter_code
_entity_poly.pdbx_strand_id
1 'polypeptide(L)'
;MMPTPVILLKEGTDSSEAIPQLQTLVDIAKSQDAKVGDDTSSVTLLAAEFLKEKQDKVEQRKLLEKCAMTALSSKLISHQETFFAKMVVDAMMMLDDLQQLKMIGIKTVQGGALEESQLVAGVAFKKTFSCAGFEMQPKMCNSPTITLLNVELELKAEKDNAKIRIHTVEDYQAIVDAEWNILYDKLEKIYNS
;
A
#
# COMPACT_ATOMS: atom_id res chain seq x y z
N MET A 1 -9.76 8.06 -11.16
CA MET A 1 -8.96 6.86 -10.84
C MET A 1 -9.45 6.37 -9.49
N MET A 2 -10.05 5.18 -9.42
CA MET A 2 -10.54 4.62 -8.15
C MET A 2 -9.33 4.31 -7.25
N PRO A 3 -9.43 4.55 -5.93
CA PRO A 3 -8.33 4.27 -5.02
C PRO A 3 -8.11 2.75 -4.95
N THR A 4 -6.86 2.34 -5.19
CA THR A 4 -6.44 0.96 -5.05
C THR A 4 -6.56 0.49 -3.60
N PRO A 5 -7.30 -0.58 -3.29
CA PRO A 5 -7.48 -1.04 -1.91
C PRO A 5 -6.21 -1.71 -1.35
N VAL A 6 -5.90 -1.42 -0.08
CA VAL A 6 -4.83 -2.07 0.68
C VAL A 6 -5.39 -2.61 1.99
N ILE A 7 -5.15 -3.89 2.25
CA ILE A 7 -5.48 -4.54 3.51
C ILE A 7 -4.31 -4.33 4.48
N LEU A 8 -4.58 -3.65 5.59
CA LEU A 8 -3.64 -3.52 6.71
C LEU A 8 -3.89 -4.65 7.71
N LEU A 9 -2.93 -5.57 7.81
CA LEU A 9 -2.94 -6.67 8.76
C LEU A 9 -2.15 -6.30 10.01
N LYS A 10 -2.76 -6.48 11.18
CA LYS A 10 -2.14 -6.29 12.51
C LYS A 10 -1.63 -7.63 13.04
N GLU A 11 -0.40 -7.66 13.53
CA GLU A 11 0.24 -8.88 14.05
C GLU A 11 0.29 -8.88 15.59
N GLY A 12 -0.28 -9.91 16.21
CA GLY A 12 0.07 -10.29 17.57
C GLY A 12 1.36 -11.12 17.58
N THR A 13 1.97 -11.30 18.76
CA THR A 13 3.22 -12.08 18.94
C THR A 13 3.14 -13.54 18.47
N ASP A 14 1.93 -14.08 18.28
CA ASP A 14 1.67 -15.46 17.81
C ASP A 14 1.16 -15.54 16.35
N SER A 15 1.11 -14.43 15.61
CA SER A 15 0.39 -14.33 14.33
C SER A 15 1.27 -14.39 13.06
N SER A 16 2.58 -14.64 13.19
CA SER A 16 3.50 -14.55 12.05
C SER A 16 3.23 -15.56 10.91
N GLU A 17 2.52 -16.67 11.22
CA GLU A 17 2.17 -17.73 10.27
C GLU A 17 0.83 -17.50 9.52
N ALA A 18 0.01 -16.53 9.92
CA ALA A 18 -1.21 -16.16 9.17
C ALA A 18 -0.90 -15.38 7.89
N ILE A 19 0.23 -14.68 7.88
CA ILE A 19 0.66 -13.75 6.83
C ILE A 19 0.92 -14.49 5.52
N PRO A 20 1.73 -15.57 5.47
CA PRO A 20 1.92 -16.31 4.24
C PRO A 20 0.60 -16.82 3.69
N GLN A 21 -0.39 -17.16 4.52
CA GLN A 21 -1.64 -17.79 4.10
C GLN A 21 -2.63 -16.81 3.44
N LEU A 22 -2.66 -15.56 3.92
CA LEU A 22 -3.47 -14.46 3.40
C LEU A 22 -2.79 -13.79 2.20
N GLN A 23 -1.45 -13.65 2.27
CA GLN A 23 -0.61 -13.27 1.14
C GLN A 23 -0.74 -14.31 0.02
N THR A 24 -0.72 -15.60 0.34
CA THR A 24 -0.95 -16.70 -0.62
C THR A 24 -2.34 -16.65 -1.22
N LEU A 25 -3.39 -16.26 -0.49
CA LEU A 25 -4.72 -16.08 -1.11
C LEU A 25 -4.75 -14.96 -2.14
N VAL A 26 -4.13 -13.83 -1.82
CA VAL A 26 -4.03 -12.69 -2.73
C VAL A 26 -3.04 -12.98 -3.86
N ASP A 27 -1.96 -13.71 -3.61
CA ASP A 27 -0.94 -14.07 -4.60
C ASP A 27 -1.44 -15.19 -5.52
N ILE A 28 -2.25 -16.12 -5.02
CA ILE A 28 -3.01 -17.08 -5.85
C ILE A 28 -4.05 -16.32 -6.68
N ALA A 29 -4.74 -15.33 -6.11
CA ALA A 29 -5.62 -14.45 -6.89
C ALA A 29 -4.86 -13.69 -8.00
N LYS A 30 -3.59 -13.33 -7.76
CA LYS A 30 -2.70 -12.66 -8.72
C LYS A 30 -2.06 -13.62 -9.73
N SER A 31 -1.93 -14.90 -9.41
CA SER A 31 -1.27 -15.93 -10.19
C SER A 31 -2.28 -16.74 -11.00
N GLN A 32 -2.92 -16.09 -11.97
CA GLN A 32 -3.70 -16.79 -13.00
C GLN A 32 -2.83 -17.50 -14.06
N ASP A 33 -1.49 -17.46 -13.97
CA ASP A 33 -0.62 -17.98 -15.05
C ASP A 33 0.64 -18.76 -14.61
N ALA A 34 0.78 -19.10 -13.32
CA ALA A 34 1.88 -19.95 -12.88
C ALA A 34 1.34 -21.17 -12.11
N LYS A 35 1.21 -22.29 -12.84
CA LYS A 35 1.05 -23.69 -12.40
C LYS A 35 0.47 -23.88 -10.99
N VAL A 36 -0.83 -24.17 -11.00
CA VAL A 36 -1.68 -24.58 -9.87
C VAL A 36 -1.04 -25.70 -9.05
N GLY A 37 -0.96 -25.51 -7.73
CA GLY A 37 -0.47 -26.50 -6.76
C GLY A 37 -1.31 -26.61 -5.47
N ASP A 38 -2.43 -25.89 -5.37
CA ASP A 38 -3.40 -26.08 -4.28
C ASP A 38 -4.84 -25.94 -4.82
N ASP A 39 -5.56 -27.06 -4.82
CA ASP A 39 -6.80 -27.28 -5.59
C ASP A 39 -8.02 -26.52 -5.05
N THR A 40 -7.92 -25.92 -3.86
CA THR A 40 -9.04 -25.22 -3.19
C THR A 40 -9.09 -23.72 -3.46
N SER A 41 -7.96 -23.11 -3.83
CA SER A 41 -7.85 -21.65 -4.03
C SER A 41 -8.18 -21.21 -5.47
N SER A 42 -8.05 -22.12 -6.44
CA SER A 42 -8.48 -21.90 -7.84
C SER A 42 -9.99 -21.76 -7.97
N VAL A 43 -10.75 -22.36 -7.06
CA VAL A 43 -12.22 -22.40 -7.07
C VAL A 43 -12.83 -21.03 -6.70
N THR A 44 -12.19 -20.24 -5.82
CA THR A 44 -12.70 -18.92 -5.44
C THR A 44 -12.51 -17.88 -6.55
N LEU A 45 -11.40 -17.96 -7.31
CA LEU A 45 -11.16 -17.16 -8.50
C LEU A 45 -12.12 -17.50 -9.65
N LEU A 46 -12.28 -18.79 -9.95
CA LEU A 46 -13.26 -19.26 -10.93
C LEU A 46 -14.68 -18.84 -10.54
N ALA A 47 -15.02 -18.92 -9.24
CA ALA A 47 -16.32 -18.44 -8.75
C ALA A 47 -16.48 -16.93 -8.96
N ALA A 48 -15.44 -16.11 -8.74
CA ALA A 48 -15.51 -14.68 -9.02
C ALA A 48 -15.73 -14.37 -10.52
N GLU A 49 -15.16 -15.16 -11.41
CA GLU A 49 -15.33 -15.04 -12.87
C GLU A 49 -16.75 -15.43 -13.32
N PHE A 50 -17.28 -16.55 -12.82
CA PHE A 50 -18.68 -16.96 -13.06
C PHE A 50 -19.70 -15.99 -12.46
N LEU A 51 -19.32 -15.28 -11.40
CA LEU A 51 -20.20 -14.35 -10.71
C LEU A 51 -20.30 -12.98 -11.39
N LYS A 52 -19.38 -12.62 -12.31
CA LYS A 52 -19.52 -11.42 -13.16
C LYS A 52 -20.75 -11.47 -14.08
N GLU A 53 -21.28 -12.67 -14.37
CA GLU A 53 -22.46 -12.85 -15.22
C GLU A 53 -23.81 -12.73 -14.48
N LYS A 54 -23.82 -12.71 -13.15
CA LYS A 54 -25.08 -12.60 -12.38
C LYS A 54 -25.48 -11.13 -12.15
N GLN A 55 -26.73 -10.80 -12.49
CA GLN A 55 -27.29 -9.44 -12.43
C GLN A 55 -27.53 -8.90 -11.00
N ASP A 56 -27.56 -9.75 -9.97
CA ASP A 56 -27.84 -9.32 -8.58
C ASP A 56 -26.57 -9.24 -7.73
N LYS A 57 -26.13 -8.00 -7.47
CA LYS A 57 -24.94 -7.68 -6.67
C LYS A 57 -25.04 -8.19 -5.22
N VAL A 58 -26.24 -8.29 -4.65
CA VAL A 58 -26.42 -8.70 -3.24
C VAL A 58 -26.18 -10.19 -3.09
N GLU A 59 -26.78 -11.00 -3.98
CA GLU A 59 -26.57 -12.45 -3.98
C GLU A 59 -25.15 -12.81 -4.40
N GLN A 60 -24.57 -12.06 -5.35
CA GLN A 60 -23.16 -12.16 -5.71
C GLN A 60 -22.24 -11.97 -4.50
N ARG A 61 -22.47 -10.92 -3.71
CA ARG A 61 -21.69 -10.64 -2.51
C ARG A 61 -21.74 -11.80 -1.52
N LYS A 62 -22.94 -12.30 -1.21
CA LYS A 62 -23.12 -13.42 -0.26
C LYS A 62 -22.41 -14.69 -0.73
N LEU A 63 -22.44 -14.97 -2.03
CA LEU A 63 -21.74 -16.12 -2.62
C LEU A 63 -20.22 -15.97 -2.48
N LEU A 64 -19.68 -14.78 -2.79
CA LEU A 64 -18.25 -14.50 -2.61
C LEU A 64 -17.81 -14.60 -1.15
N GLU A 65 -18.63 -14.12 -0.20
CA GLU A 65 -18.34 -14.24 1.23
C GLU A 65 -18.27 -15.72 1.66
N LYS A 66 -19.20 -16.56 1.18
CA LYS A 66 -19.17 -18.01 1.44
C LYS A 66 -17.93 -18.68 0.85
N CYS A 67 -17.60 -18.39 -0.40
CA CYS A 67 -16.40 -18.90 -1.06
C CYS A 67 -15.12 -18.48 -0.31
N ALA A 68 -15.04 -17.22 0.11
CA ALA A 68 -13.91 -16.71 0.89
C ALA A 68 -13.82 -17.40 2.25
N MET A 69 -14.93 -17.60 2.97
CA MET A 69 -14.94 -18.34 4.23
C MET A 69 -14.41 -19.78 4.05
N THR A 70 -14.87 -20.51 3.03
CA THR A 70 -14.38 -21.87 2.78
C THR A 70 -12.87 -21.92 2.48
N ALA A 71 -12.32 -20.90 1.82
CA ALA A 71 -10.88 -20.82 1.59
C ALA A 71 -10.07 -20.43 2.85
N LEU A 72 -10.73 -19.86 3.86
CA LEU A 72 -10.15 -19.44 5.13
C LEU A 72 -10.33 -20.49 6.25
N SER A 73 -11.32 -21.37 6.14
CA SER A 73 -11.68 -22.33 7.19
C SER A 73 -10.58 -23.35 7.50
N SER A 74 -9.68 -23.61 6.55
CA SER A 74 -8.53 -24.51 6.74
C SER A 74 -7.25 -23.81 7.21
N LYS A 75 -7.32 -22.50 7.52
CA LYS A 75 -6.17 -21.64 7.82
C LYS A 75 -6.14 -21.18 9.27
N LEU A 76 -5.03 -20.57 9.68
CA LEU A 76 -4.81 -20.11 11.07
C LEU A 76 -5.86 -19.07 11.50
N ILE A 77 -6.43 -18.34 10.53
CA ILE A 77 -7.47 -17.32 10.74
C ILE A 77 -8.89 -17.88 10.65
N SER A 78 -9.07 -19.21 10.69
CA SER A 78 -10.39 -19.87 10.63
C SER A 78 -11.36 -19.35 11.70
N HIS A 79 -10.87 -19.08 12.92
CA HIS A 79 -11.68 -18.49 14.00
C HIS A 79 -12.28 -17.12 13.65
N GLN A 80 -11.67 -16.38 12.74
CA GLN A 80 -12.07 -15.03 12.30
C GLN A 80 -12.38 -15.00 10.80
N GLU A 81 -12.72 -16.15 10.20
CA GLU A 81 -12.95 -16.27 8.75
C GLU A 81 -14.05 -15.32 8.26
N THR A 82 -15.10 -15.09 9.05
CA THR A 82 -16.18 -14.16 8.69
C THR A 82 -15.70 -12.71 8.61
N PHE A 83 -14.75 -12.32 9.45
CA PHE A 83 -14.19 -10.97 9.47
C PHE A 83 -13.32 -10.72 8.23
N PHE A 84 -12.39 -11.63 7.95
CA PHE A 84 -11.49 -11.53 6.80
C PHE A 84 -12.22 -11.78 5.47
N ALA A 85 -13.21 -12.66 5.42
CA ALA A 85 -14.01 -12.89 4.21
C ALA A 85 -14.72 -11.61 3.75
N LYS A 86 -15.36 -10.88 4.66
CA LYS A 86 -16.00 -9.59 4.35
C LYS A 86 -14.98 -8.60 3.80
N MET A 87 -13.82 -8.50 4.44
CA MET A 87 -12.73 -7.61 4.04
C MET A 87 -12.21 -7.90 2.62
N VAL A 88 -12.01 -9.18 2.28
CA VAL A 88 -11.57 -9.61 0.94
C VAL A 88 -12.64 -9.30 -0.10
N VAL A 89 -13.91 -9.57 0.20
CA VAL A 89 -15.02 -9.28 -0.71
C VAL A 89 -15.20 -7.78 -0.92
N ASP A 90 -15.07 -6.98 0.14
CA ASP A 90 -15.09 -5.51 0.04
C ASP A 90 -13.96 -5.00 -0.85
N ALA A 91 -12.74 -5.50 -0.67
CA ALA A 91 -11.60 -5.14 -1.51
C ALA A 91 -11.81 -5.52 -2.98
N MET A 92 -12.40 -6.69 -3.24
CA MET A 92 -12.71 -7.14 -4.60
C MET A 92 -13.82 -6.30 -5.26
N MET A 93 -14.87 -5.94 -4.52
CA MET A 93 -15.98 -5.13 -5.02
C MET A 93 -15.57 -3.67 -5.32
N MET A 94 -14.46 -3.18 -4.74
CA MET A 94 -13.88 -1.88 -5.07
C MET A 94 -13.14 -1.87 -6.41
N LEU A 95 -12.83 -3.04 -6.98
CA LEU A 95 -12.17 -3.16 -8.27
C LEU A 95 -13.20 -3.30 -9.39
N ASP A 96 -13.08 -2.48 -10.43
CA ASP A 96 -13.96 -2.56 -11.60
C ASP A 96 -13.59 -3.75 -12.51
N ASP A 97 -12.32 -4.18 -12.49
CA ASP A 97 -11.79 -5.25 -13.34
C ASP A 97 -10.90 -6.26 -12.62
N LEU A 98 -11.08 -7.54 -12.96
CA LEU A 98 -10.29 -8.66 -12.43
C LEU A 98 -8.81 -8.58 -12.81
N GLN A 99 -8.46 -7.92 -13.92
CA GLN A 99 -7.05 -7.67 -14.28
C GLN A 99 -6.33 -6.77 -13.27
N GLN A 100 -7.08 -6.04 -12.44
CA GLN A 100 -6.56 -5.18 -11.38
C GLN A 100 -6.32 -5.92 -10.06
N LEU A 101 -6.44 -7.25 -9.99
CA LEU A 101 -6.14 -8.02 -8.77
C LEU A 101 -4.70 -7.80 -8.28
N LYS A 102 -3.76 -7.44 -9.18
CA LYS A 102 -2.38 -7.03 -8.83
C LYS A 102 -2.33 -5.76 -7.98
N MET A 103 -3.38 -4.94 -7.99
CA MET A 103 -3.48 -3.69 -7.27
C MET A 103 -3.79 -3.92 -5.78
N ILE A 104 -4.42 -5.04 -5.39
CA ILE A 104 -4.69 -5.32 -3.97
C ILE A 104 -3.37 -5.53 -3.22
N GLY A 105 -3.05 -4.60 -2.34
CA GLY A 105 -1.90 -4.68 -1.45
C GLY A 105 -2.27 -5.34 -0.12
N ILE A 106 -1.41 -6.20 0.40
CA ILE A 106 -1.44 -6.59 1.82
C ILE A 106 -0.24 -5.94 2.50
N LYS A 107 -0.50 -5.27 3.61
CA LYS A 107 0.53 -4.63 4.43
C LYS A 107 0.45 -5.13 5.85
N THR A 108 1.52 -5.76 6.32
CA THR A 108 1.59 -6.19 7.71
C THR A 108 2.26 -5.15 8.61
N VAL A 109 1.66 -4.98 9.79
CA VAL A 109 2.08 -4.06 10.84
C VAL A 109 2.22 -4.87 12.12
N GLN A 110 3.39 -4.78 12.74
CA GLN A 110 3.66 -5.45 14.01
C GLN A 110 2.91 -4.78 15.16
N GLY A 111 2.36 -5.60 16.05
CA GLY A 111 1.56 -5.17 17.21
C GLY A 111 0.06 -5.11 16.94
N GLY A 112 -0.72 -5.31 18.00
CA GLY A 112 -2.19 -5.33 17.98
C GLY A 112 -2.77 -6.74 17.84
N ALA A 113 -4.10 -6.86 17.91
CA ALA A 113 -4.81 -8.10 17.61
C ALA A 113 -5.13 -8.23 16.11
N LEU A 114 -5.33 -9.47 15.62
CA LEU A 114 -5.76 -9.72 14.23
C LEU A 114 -7.07 -9.00 13.88
N GLU A 115 -7.95 -8.83 14.86
CA GLU A 115 -9.25 -8.16 14.74
C GLU A 115 -9.14 -6.64 14.54
N GLU A 116 -7.96 -6.05 14.81
CA GLU A 116 -7.66 -4.65 14.51
C GLU A 116 -7.21 -4.44 13.06
N SER A 117 -7.17 -5.50 12.24
CA SER A 117 -6.87 -5.40 10.82
C SER A 117 -7.97 -4.62 10.09
N GLN A 118 -7.61 -3.85 9.07
CA GLN A 118 -8.57 -2.98 8.38
C GLN A 118 -8.33 -2.93 6.87
N LEU A 119 -9.41 -2.79 6.11
CA LEU A 119 -9.35 -2.46 4.70
C LEU A 119 -9.23 -0.94 4.55
N VAL A 120 -8.15 -0.49 3.93
CA VAL A 120 -7.97 0.91 3.53
C VAL A 120 -8.34 1.04 2.06
N ALA A 121 -9.32 1.89 1.76
CA ALA A 121 -9.68 2.26 0.39
C ALA A 121 -8.66 3.26 -0.18
N GLY A 122 -7.42 2.80 -0.38
CA GLY A 122 -6.29 3.61 -0.80
C GLY A 122 -4.95 2.92 -0.55
N VAL A 123 -3.87 3.64 -0.82
CA VAL A 123 -2.51 3.11 -0.72
C VAL A 123 -1.93 3.37 0.67
N ALA A 124 -1.21 2.39 1.23
CA ALA A 124 -0.53 2.52 2.51
C ALA A 124 0.98 2.21 2.40
N PHE A 125 1.80 3.03 3.05
CA PHE A 125 3.26 2.89 3.08
C PHE A 125 3.74 2.42 4.47
N LYS A 126 4.71 1.49 4.53
CA LYS A 126 5.23 0.96 5.82
C LYS A 126 6.01 2.00 6.62
N LYS A 127 6.85 2.73 5.89
CA LYS A 127 7.80 3.69 6.41
C LYS A 127 7.64 4.93 5.54
N THR A 128 7.16 5.99 6.15
CA THR A 128 7.36 7.34 5.66
C THR A 128 8.71 7.81 6.19
N PHE A 129 9.45 8.61 5.41
CA PHE A 129 10.70 9.19 5.87
C PHE A 129 10.40 10.16 7.01
N SER A 130 10.75 9.79 8.25
CA SER A 130 10.60 10.65 9.42
C SER A 130 11.93 11.33 9.70
N CYS A 131 12.00 12.63 9.43
CA CYS A 131 13.14 13.49 9.73
C CYS A 131 12.76 14.54 10.78
N ALA A 132 13.66 15.50 11.02
CA ALA A 132 13.40 16.67 11.85
C ALA A 132 12.08 17.34 11.46
N GLY A 133 11.25 17.65 12.46
CA GLY A 133 9.94 18.26 12.26
C GLY A 133 8.80 17.29 11.95
N PHE A 134 9.03 15.98 11.79
CA PHE A 134 7.96 14.99 11.56
C PHE A 134 6.84 15.07 12.62
N GLU A 135 7.21 15.20 13.90
CA GLU A 135 6.23 15.31 14.99
C GLU A 135 5.46 16.64 14.98
N MET A 136 6.01 17.68 14.35
CA MET A 136 5.37 19.00 14.22
C MET A 136 4.48 19.11 12.98
N GLN A 137 4.58 18.17 12.04
CA GLN A 137 3.74 18.16 10.84
C GLN A 137 2.31 17.69 11.17
N PRO A 138 1.28 18.26 10.51
CA PRO A 138 -0.08 17.77 10.63
C PRO A 138 -0.18 16.30 10.19
N LYS A 139 -0.55 15.41 11.13
CA LYS A 139 -0.69 13.97 10.86
C LYS A 139 -1.99 13.62 10.13
N MET A 140 -2.94 14.55 10.11
CA MET A 140 -4.22 14.41 9.43
C MET A 140 -4.46 15.65 8.57
N CYS A 141 -4.64 15.43 7.26
CA CYS A 141 -4.91 16.49 6.29
C CYS A 141 -6.23 16.19 5.59
N ASN A 142 -7.11 17.19 5.50
CA ASN A 142 -8.33 17.09 4.73
C ASN A 142 -8.03 17.45 3.27
N SER A 143 -8.34 16.54 2.33
CA SER A 143 -8.13 16.74 0.88
C SER A 143 -6.70 17.16 0.50
N PRO A 144 -5.67 16.35 0.83
CA PRO A 144 -4.29 16.71 0.54
C PRO A 144 -3.99 16.67 -0.96
N THR A 145 -3.22 17.63 -1.45
CA THR A 145 -2.55 17.54 -2.76
C THR A 145 -1.32 16.64 -2.61
N ILE A 146 -1.26 15.56 -3.37
CA ILE A 146 -0.17 14.59 -3.31
C ILE A 146 0.77 14.81 -4.50
N THR A 147 2.00 15.22 -4.22
CA THR A 147 3.04 15.39 -5.25
C THR A 147 3.96 14.16 -5.26
N LEU A 148 4.11 13.53 -6.42
CA LEU A 148 5.03 12.41 -6.62
C LEU A 148 6.33 12.92 -7.23
N LEU A 149 7.41 12.88 -6.45
CA LEU A 149 8.73 13.36 -6.87
C LEU A 149 9.70 12.18 -7.00
N ASN A 150 10.46 12.16 -8.09
CA ASN A 150 11.60 11.27 -8.28
C ASN A 150 12.90 12.10 -8.30
N VAL A 151 13.02 13.03 -7.36
CA VAL A 151 14.17 13.93 -7.18
C VAL A 151 14.51 13.96 -5.69
N GLU A 152 15.79 13.88 -5.36
CA GLU A 152 16.28 13.97 -3.98
C GLU A 152 16.23 15.43 -3.50
N LEU A 153 15.68 15.65 -2.30
CA LEU A 153 15.65 16.94 -1.61
C LEU A 153 16.68 16.93 -0.49
N GLU A 154 17.95 17.01 -0.85
CA GLU A 154 19.06 17.04 0.09
C GLU A 154 19.99 18.20 -0.22
N LEU A 155 20.65 18.72 0.81
CA LEU A 155 21.76 19.66 0.65
C LEU A 155 22.97 18.86 0.16
N LYS A 156 23.03 18.65 -1.15
CA LYS A 156 24.15 18.00 -1.86
C LYS A 156 24.73 18.98 -2.87
N ALA A 157 26.04 18.92 -3.06
CA ALA A 157 26.68 19.59 -4.18
C ALA A 157 26.07 19.03 -5.48
N GLU A 158 25.47 19.90 -6.28
CA GLU A 158 24.67 19.50 -7.46
C GLU A 158 25.52 18.89 -8.59
N LYS A 159 26.86 18.96 -8.47
CA LYS A 159 27.80 18.40 -9.45
C LYS A 159 28.91 17.64 -8.76
N ASP A 160 28.91 16.33 -8.93
CA ASP A 160 30.09 15.50 -8.74
C ASP A 160 31.21 16.03 -9.64
N ASN A 161 32.33 16.45 -9.04
CA ASN A 161 33.54 16.97 -9.69
C ASN A 161 33.56 18.46 -10.12
N ALA A 162 32.68 19.32 -9.60
CA ALA A 162 32.87 20.77 -9.77
C ALA A 162 34.10 21.25 -8.97
N LYS A 163 35.13 21.74 -9.66
CA LYS A 163 36.30 22.37 -9.02
C LYS A 163 35.95 23.79 -8.62
N ILE A 164 35.55 23.97 -7.37
CA ILE A 164 35.36 25.29 -6.78
C ILE A 164 36.74 25.82 -6.35
N ARG A 165 37.11 27.02 -6.80
CA ARG A 165 38.32 27.71 -6.35
C ARG A 165 37.91 28.83 -5.41
N ILE A 166 38.35 28.73 -4.16
CA ILE A 166 38.03 29.70 -3.11
C ILE A 166 39.31 30.50 -2.85
N HIS A 167 39.25 31.82 -3.00
CA HIS A 167 40.38 32.71 -2.78
C HIS A 167 40.18 33.63 -1.57
N THR A 168 38.93 33.92 -1.21
CA THR A 168 38.55 34.80 -0.11
C THR A 168 37.50 34.17 0.81
N VAL A 169 37.27 34.78 1.98
CA VAL A 169 36.24 34.32 2.93
C VAL A 169 34.84 34.64 2.40
N GLU A 170 34.71 35.76 1.68
CA GLU A 170 33.49 36.21 1.03
C GLU A 170 33.01 35.20 -0.02
N ASP A 171 33.94 34.62 -0.81
CA ASP A 171 33.63 33.58 -1.78
C ASP A 171 33.01 32.34 -1.12
N TYR A 172 33.52 31.95 0.06
CA TYR A 172 33.01 30.81 0.80
C TYR A 172 31.56 31.01 1.25
N GLN A 173 31.25 32.18 1.81
CA GLN A 173 29.89 32.49 2.24
C GLN A 173 28.92 32.52 1.05
N ALA A 174 29.33 33.09 -0.09
CA ALA A 174 28.52 33.13 -1.29
C ALA A 174 28.17 31.74 -1.82
N ILE A 175 29.07 30.75 -1.70
CA ILE A 175 28.80 29.36 -2.08
C ILE A 175 27.76 28.74 -1.15
N VAL A 176 27.92 28.91 0.17
CA VAL A 176 26.97 28.39 1.16
C VAL A 176 25.58 28.96 0.90
N ASP A 177 25.47 30.28 0.71
CA ASP A 177 24.19 30.94 0.44
C ASP A 177 23.57 30.46 -0.88
N ALA A 178 24.40 30.23 -1.92
CA ALA A 178 23.93 29.69 -3.19
C ALA A 178 23.37 28.27 -3.06
N GLU A 179 24.02 27.40 -2.28
CA GLU A 179 23.54 26.04 -2.02
C GLU A 179 22.20 26.04 -1.28
N TRP A 180 22.03 26.94 -0.30
CA TRP A 180 20.74 27.13 0.38
C TRP A 180 19.65 27.62 -0.56
N ASN A 181 19.93 28.61 -1.40
CA ASN A 181 18.96 29.17 -2.34
C ASN A 181 18.45 28.13 -3.33
N ILE A 182 19.33 27.26 -3.85
CA ILE A 182 18.93 26.18 -4.77
C ILE A 182 17.91 25.23 -4.10
N LEU A 183 18.13 24.91 -2.82
CA LEU A 183 17.20 24.05 -2.08
C LEU A 183 15.86 24.75 -1.82
N TYR A 184 15.88 26.01 -1.39
CA TYR A 184 14.66 26.78 -1.16
C TYR A 184 13.85 27.00 -2.44
N ASP A 185 14.49 27.27 -3.57
CA ASP A 185 13.82 27.41 -4.86
C ASP A 185 13.10 26.11 -5.29
N LYS A 186 13.71 24.95 -5.02
CA LYS A 186 13.08 23.64 -5.27
C LYS A 186 11.85 23.45 -4.38
N LEU A 187 11.94 23.82 -3.10
CA LEU A 187 10.83 23.73 -2.15
C LEU A 187 9.70 24.71 -2.47
N GLU A 188 10.00 25.94 -2.87
CA GLU A 188 9.02 26.94 -3.24
C GLU A 188 8.22 26.52 -4.48
N LYS A 189 8.87 25.90 -5.47
CA LYS A 189 8.18 25.32 -6.64
C LYS A 189 7.20 24.22 -6.26
N ILE A 190 7.50 23.43 -5.23
CA ILE A 190 6.59 22.39 -4.72
C ILE A 190 5.42 23.04 -3.98
N TYR A 191 5.69 24.09 -3.18
CA TYR A 191 4.66 24.79 -2.42
C TYR A 191 3.66 25.54 -3.31
N ASN A 192 4.13 26.12 -4.42
CA ASN A 192 3.30 26.88 -5.35
C ASN A 192 2.61 26.03 -6.42
N SER A 193 2.89 24.71 -6.48
CA SER A 193 2.26 23.78 -7.43
C SER A 193 0.87 23.35 -7.00
#